data_AF-A0A9X5X7B2-F1
#
_entry.id   AF-A0A9X5X7B2-F1
#
_cell.length_a   1.000
_cell.length_b   1.000
_cell.length_c   1.000
_cell.angle_alpha   90.00
_cell.angle_beta   90.00
_cell.angle_gamma   90.00
#
_symmetry.space_group_name_H-M   'P 1'
#
loop_
_entity.id
_entity.type
_entity.pdbx_description
1 polymer ?
#
loop_
_entity_poly.entity_id
_entity_poly.type
_entity_poly.pdbx_seq_one_letter_code
_entity_poly.pdbx_strand_id
1 'polypeptide(L)' 'PEHGSYSIGPGSRIVARDPAARRVADTLADDLRVAGHGTVPVVRQGAHTGDIVIGVDPSASRLGAEGYELRAGKSLFVTA' A
#
# COMPACT_ATOMS: atom_id res chain seq x y z
N PRO A 1 5.26 18.07 2.89
CA PRO A 1 4.96 16.81 3.60
C PRO A 1 3.70 16.97 4.44
N GLU A 2 2.64 16.23 4.14
CA GLU A 2 1.47 16.16 5.02
C GLU A 2 1.85 15.37 6.28
N HIS A 3 1.61 15.96 7.45
CA HIS A 3 1.73 15.24 8.72
C HIS A 3 0.48 14.38 8.87
N GLY A 4 0.64 13.06 8.75
CA GLY A 4 -0.43 12.11 8.98
C GLY A 4 0.13 10.82 9.55
N SER A 5 -0.57 10.24 10.52
CA SER A 5 -0.31 8.88 11.00
C SER A 5 -1.32 7.93 10.36
N TYR A 6 -0.86 6.72 10.08
CA TYR A 6 -1.72 5.61 9.70
C TYR A 6 -1.51 4.49 10.73
N SER A 7 -2.62 3.89 11.17
CA SER A 7 -2.60 2.74 12.06
C SER A 7 -3.25 1.57 11.34
N ILE A 8 -2.52 0.46 11.23
CA ILE A 8 -3.09 -0.80 10.78
C ILE A 8 -4.05 -1.32 11.84
N GLY A 9 -5.24 -1.72 11.40
CA GLY A 9 -6.30 -2.14 12.31
C GLY A 9 -7.06 -3.36 11.80
N PRO A 10 -7.99 -3.87 12.61
CA PRO A 10 -8.90 -4.92 12.18
C PRO A 10 -9.64 -4.50 10.91
N GLY A 11 -9.58 -5.34 9.88
CA GLY A 11 -10.23 -5.08 8.60
C GLY A 11 -9.41 -4.24 7.61
N SER A 12 -8.19 -3.81 7.95
CA SER A 12 -7.25 -3.25 6.97
C SER A 12 -6.97 -4.28 5.86
N ARG A 13 -6.89 -3.79 4.62
CA ARG A 13 -6.59 -4.60 3.43
C ARG A 13 -5.52 -3.90 2.61
N ILE A 14 -4.83 -4.65 1.75
CA ILE A 14 -3.95 -4.08 0.74
C ILE A 14 -4.68 -4.06 -0.60
N VAL A 15 -4.81 -2.88 -1.20
CA VAL A 15 -5.51 -2.68 -2.47
C VAL A 15 -4.46 -2.52 -3.57
N ALA A 16 -4.47 -3.45 -4.53
CA ALA A 16 -3.57 -3.42 -5.68
C ALA A 16 -4.32 -3.87 -6.96
N ARG A 17 -4.41 -2.97 -7.94
CA ARG A 17 -5.25 -3.18 -9.14
C ARG A 17 -4.51 -3.92 -10.25
N ASP A 18 -3.28 -3.53 -10.54
CA ASP A 18 -2.46 -4.05 -11.63
C ASP A 18 -1.50 -5.17 -11.16
N PRO A 19 -0.92 -5.96 -12.08
CA PRO A 19 -0.03 -7.06 -11.72
C PRO A 19 1.27 -6.64 -11.03
N ALA A 20 1.79 -5.44 -11.33
CA ALA A 20 3.05 -4.98 -10.74
C ALA A 20 2.82 -4.60 -9.27
N ALA A 21 1.79 -3.79 -9.00
CA ALA A 21 1.36 -3.44 -7.65
C ALA A 21 1.01 -4.67 -6.82
N ARG A 22 0.43 -5.73 -7.43
CA ARG A 22 0.13 -6.97 -6.72
C ARG A 22 1.38 -7.69 -6.19
N ARG A 23 2.45 -7.78 -6.99
CA ARG A 23 3.70 -8.40 -6.52
C ARG A 23 4.25 -7.69 -5.29
N VAL A 24 4.23 -6.36 -5.31
CA VAL A 24 4.62 -5.53 -4.16
C VAL A 24 3.66 -5.74 -2.98
N ALA A 25 2.35 -5.79 -3.23
CA ALA A 25 1.34 -6.01 -2.21
C ALA A 25 1.45 -7.38 -1.54
N ASP A 26 1.77 -8.42 -2.29
CA ASP A 26 1.96 -9.78 -1.75
C ASP A 26 3.19 -9.84 -0.84
N THR A 27 4.30 -9.21 -1.24
CA THR A 27 5.49 -9.07 -0.36
C THR A 27 5.14 -8.30 0.92
N LEU A 28 4.45 -7.16 0.80
CA LEU A 28 4.04 -6.39 1.97
C LEU A 28 3.07 -7.17 2.88
N ALA A 29 2.15 -7.95 2.31
CA ALA A 29 1.25 -8.79 3.09
C ALA A 29 2.01 -9.83 3.92
N ASP A 30 3.03 -10.45 3.33
CA ASP A 30 3.90 -11.39 4.03
C ASP A 30 4.73 -10.72 5.12
N ASP A 31 5.28 -9.54 4.85
CA ASP A 31 6.03 -8.77 5.85
C ASP A 31 5.14 -8.37 7.04
N LEU A 32 3.92 -7.90 6.79
CA LEU A 32 2.96 -7.57 7.84
C LEU A 32 2.58 -8.78 8.67
N ARG A 33 2.42 -9.94 8.03
CA ARG A 33 2.15 -11.21 8.72
C ARG A 33 3.31 -11.60 9.62
N VAL A 34 4.55 -11.53 9.13
CA VAL A 34 5.77 -11.82 9.90
C VAL A 34 5.95 -10.84 11.06
N ALA A 35 5.57 -9.57 10.87
CA ALA A 35 5.57 -8.54 11.90
C ALA A 35 4.47 -8.70 12.97
N GLY A 36 3.60 -9.71 12.86
CA GLY A 36 2.56 -10.01 13.85
C GLY A 36 1.23 -9.30 13.64
N HIS A 37 1.01 -8.68 12.49
CA HIS A 37 -0.28 -8.04 12.15
C HIS A 37 -1.34 -9.03 11.64
N GLY A 38 -1.03 -10.33 11.62
CA GLY A 38 -1.92 -11.37 11.12
C GLY A 38 -2.02 -11.37 9.60
N THR A 39 -3.06 -12.01 9.06
CA THR A 39 -3.28 -12.05 7.61
C THR A 39 -3.94 -10.76 7.15
N VAL A 40 -3.26 -10.00 6.28
CA VAL A 40 -3.80 -8.79 5.65
C VAL A 40 -4.15 -9.13 4.20
N PRO A 41 -5.45 -9.13 3.81
CA PRO A 41 -5.85 -9.60 2.49
C PRO A 41 -5.45 -8.60 1.39
N VAL A 42 -4.95 -9.12 0.27
CA VAL A 42 -4.71 -8.36 -0.97
C VAL A 42 -5.98 -8.41 -1.84
N VAL A 43 -6.50 -7.24 -2.21
CA VAL A 43 -7.79 -7.09 -2.91
C VAL A 43 -7.67 -6.19 -4.14
N ARG A 44 -8.58 -6.36 -5.10
CA ARG A 44 -8.61 -5.60 -6.37
C ARG A 44 -9.70 -4.53 -6.42
N GLN A 45 -10.62 -4.57 -5.47
CA GLN A 45 -11.78 -3.69 -5.37
C GLN A 45 -11.36 -2.26 -5.02
N GLY A 46 -12.34 -1.34 -5.01
CA GLY A 46 -12.12 0.03 -4.54
C GLY A 46 -11.53 0.07 -3.12
N ALA A 47 -10.66 1.06 -2.90
CA ALA A 47 -10.09 1.34 -1.60
C ALA A 47 -11.12 2.03 -0.69
N HIS A 48 -11.10 1.66 0.58
CA HIS A 48 -11.85 2.30 1.64
C HIS A 48 -10.88 2.98 2.62
N THR A 49 -11.46 3.72 3.57
CA THR A 49 -10.70 4.22 4.72
C THR A 49 -10.08 3.06 5.49
N GLY A 50 -8.82 3.18 5.89
CA GLY A 50 -8.08 2.14 6.60
C GLY A 50 -7.39 1.11 5.70
N ASP A 51 -7.55 1.19 4.38
CA ASP A 51 -6.79 0.37 3.44
C ASP A 51 -5.38 0.94 3.20
N ILE A 52 -4.46 0.04 2.87
CA ILE A 52 -3.16 0.36 2.29
C ILE A 52 -3.31 0.22 0.77
N VAL A 53 -3.01 1.27 0.03
CA VAL A 53 -3.15 1.32 -1.43
C VAL A 53 -1.77 1.31 -2.06
N ILE A 54 -1.50 0.29 -2.88
CA ILE A 54 -0.26 0.16 -3.63
C ILE A 54 -0.56 0.47 -5.09
N GLY A 55 0.16 1.44 -5.64
CA GLY A 55 0.16 1.77 -7.06
C GLY A 55 1.56 1.67 -7.63
N VAL A 56 1.65 1.27 -8.89
CA VAL A 56 2.87 1.42 -9.69
C VAL A 56 2.54 2.32 -10.86
N ASP A 57 3.20 3.47 -10.95
CA ASP A 57 3.00 4.46 -12.01
C ASP A 57 4.31 4.71 -12.77
N PRO A 58 4.53 4.00 -13.89
CA PRO A 58 5.73 4.18 -14.72
C PRO A 58 5.89 5.59 -15.30
N SER A 59 4.83 6.40 -15.28
CA SER A 59 4.85 7.77 -15.78
C SER A 59 5.31 8.79 -14.72
N ALA A 60 5.48 8.37 -13.47
CA ALA A 60 5.92 9.20 -12.35
C ALA A 60 7.43 9.49 -12.40
N SER A 61 7.89 10.14 -13.48
CA SER A 61 9.31 10.43 -13.76
C SER A 61 10.04 11.17 -12.63
N ARG A 62 9.32 11.93 -11.80
CA ARG A 62 9.85 12.59 -10.59
C ARG A 62 10.37 11.63 -9.52
N LEU A 63 9.92 10.38 -9.52
CA LEU A 63 10.33 9.36 -8.57
C LEU A 63 11.64 8.68 -8.98
N GLY A 64 12.08 8.83 -10.24
CA GLY A 64 13.23 8.11 -10.77
C GLY A 64 12.97 6.60 -10.85
N ALA A 65 14.04 5.81 -10.96
CA ALA A 65 13.91 4.36 -11.18
C ALA A 65 13.60 3.55 -9.91
N GLU A 66 13.87 4.12 -8.73
CA GLU A 66 13.77 3.42 -7.44
C GLU A 66 12.96 4.21 -6.39
N GLY A 67 12.64 5.47 -6.67
CA GLY A 67 11.93 6.29 -5.72
C GLY A 67 10.48 5.90 -5.61
N TYR A 68 9.90 6.24 -4.48
CA TYR A 68 8.49 6.07 -4.21
C TYR A 68 7.96 7.29 -3.46
N GLU A 69 6.66 7.49 -3.53
CA GLU A 69 5.93 8.42 -2.69
C GLU A 69 5.10 7.66 -1.67
N LEU A 70 5.16 8.12 -0.41
CA LEU A 70 4.33 7.64 0.67
C LEU A 70 3.47 8.77 1.22
N ARG A 71 2.15 8.55 1.25
CA ARG A 71 1.18 9.49 1.81
C ARG A 71 0.37 8.79 2.90
N ALA A 72 0.50 9.26 4.12
CA ALA A 72 -0.15 8.67 5.29
C ALA A 72 -1.27 9.57 5.84
N GLY A 73 -2.36 8.94 6.24
CA GLY A 73 -3.51 9.57 6.87
C GLY A 73 -4.54 8.49 7.23
N LYS A 74 -5.82 8.74 6.93
CA LYS A 74 -6.89 7.72 7.12
C LYS A 74 -6.70 6.46 6.25
N SER A 75 -5.92 6.55 5.18
CA SER A 75 -5.42 5.43 4.40
C SER A 75 -3.93 5.66 4.13
N LEU A 76 -3.21 4.59 3.82
CA LEU A 76 -1.81 4.67 3.42
C LEU A 76 -1.71 4.50 1.91
N PHE A 77 -1.07 5.44 1.21
CA PHE A 77 -0.81 5.31 -0.23
C PHE A 77 0.69 5.18 -0.46
N VAL A 78 1.07 4.15 -1.24
CA VAL A 78 2.43 3.94 -1.72
C VAL A 78 2.38 3.92 -3.24
N THR A 79 3.16 4.79 -3.89
CA THR A 79 3.27 4.84 -5.35
C THR A 79 4.74 4.78 -5.73
N ALA A 80 5.10 3.82 -6.57
CA ALA A 80 6.44 3.63 -7.11
C ALA A 80 6.43 3.69 -8.64
#